data_AF-A0A539EMN0-F1
#
_entry.id   AF-A0A539EMN0-F1
#
_cell.length_a   1.000
_cell.length_b   1.000
_cell.length_c   1.000
_cell.angle_alpha   90.00
_cell.angle_beta   90.00
_cell.angle_gamma   90.00
#
_symmetry.space_group_name_H-M   'P 1'
#
loop_
_entity.id
_entity.type
_entity.pdbx_description
1 polymer ?
#
loop_
_entity_poly.entity_id
_entity_poly.type
_entity_poly.pdbx_seq_one_letter_code
_entity_poly.pdbx_strand_id
1 'polypeptide(L)'
;MSIILENLPGVVGALPGGSGVIAKADDMINWARKSSLWPMTFGLACCAIEMMGGYASRFDFDRMGVIPRPSPRQADLIIIAGTVVKKMADPIIQVYKQMPEPRFVIS
;
A
#
# COMPACT_ATOMS: atom_id res chain seq x y z
N MET A 1 -4.21 -2.06 10.22
CA MET A 1 -3.85 -1.60 11.57
C MET A 1 -3.41 -0.15 11.45
N SER A 2 -4.24 0.78 11.88
CA SER A 2 -4.06 2.22 11.66
C SER A 2 -3.02 2.80 12.63
N ILE A 3 -1.78 2.88 12.16
CA ILE A 3 -0.64 3.53 12.83
C ILE A 3 -0.96 4.96 13.35
N ILE A 4 -2.00 5.61 12.83
CA ILE A 4 -2.44 6.96 13.21
C ILE A 4 -3.32 6.95 14.48
N LEU A 5 -4.15 5.92 14.71
CA LEU A 5 -5.01 5.84 15.91
C LEU A 5 -4.32 5.15 17.09
N GLU A 6 -3.27 4.37 16.85
CA GLU A 6 -2.41 3.80 17.90
C GLU A 6 -1.63 4.86 18.70
N ASN A 7 -1.48 6.08 18.18
CA ASN A 7 -0.84 7.20 18.87
C ASN A 7 -1.81 8.07 19.71
N LEU A 8 -3.11 7.72 19.78
CA LEU A 8 -4.12 8.40 20.59
C LEU A 8 -4.61 7.66 21.87
N PRO A 9 -3.85 6.75 22.52
CA PRO A 9 -4.38 5.91 23.59
C PRO A 9 -4.78 6.69 24.86
N GLY A 10 -4.29 7.93 25.03
CA GLY A 10 -4.59 8.77 26.20
C GLY A 10 -6.01 9.35 26.24
N VAL A 11 -6.71 9.46 25.10
CA VAL A 11 -8.04 10.12 25.01
C VAL A 11 -9.19 9.09 25.04
N VAL A 12 -8.90 7.82 24.72
CA VAL A 12 -9.89 6.75 24.55
C VAL A 12 -10.47 6.25 25.87
N GLY A 13 -9.71 6.33 26.97
CA GLY A 13 -10.18 5.92 28.31
C GLY A 13 -11.06 6.93 29.04
N ALA A 14 -11.11 8.19 28.59
CA ALA A 14 -11.77 9.28 29.31
C ALA A 14 -13.22 9.56 28.87
N LEU A 15 -13.67 9.02 27.74
CA LEU A 15 -15.00 9.29 27.16
C LEU A 15 -15.90 8.05 27.25
N PRO A 16 -17.03 8.10 27.98
CA PRO A 16 -17.99 6.99 28.02
C PRO A 16 -18.61 6.82 26.63
N GLY A 17 -18.32 5.68 25.97
CA GLY A 17 -18.78 5.37 24.61
C GLY A 17 -17.84 5.80 23.47
N GLY A 18 -16.67 6.40 23.78
CA GLY A 18 -15.69 6.80 22.77
C GLY A 18 -15.10 5.65 21.96
N SER A 19 -14.99 4.46 22.56
CA SER A 19 -14.46 3.25 21.90
C SER A 19 -15.27 2.82 20.67
N GLY A 20 -16.60 2.94 20.70
CA GLY A 20 -17.47 2.56 19.57
C GLY A 20 -17.40 3.53 18.39
N VAL A 21 -17.22 4.82 18.65
CA VAL A 21 -17.06 5.85 17.60
C VAL A 21 -15.69 5.73 16.94
N ILE A 22 -14.64 5.47 17.74
CA ILE A 22 -13.28 5.28 17.25
C ILE A 22 -13.17 4.00 16.41
N ALA A 23 -13.82 2.91 16.82
CA ALA A 23 -13.85 1.66 16.04
C ALA A 23 -14.47 1.88 14.64
N LYS A 24 -15.63 2.56 14.56
CA LYS A 24 -16.25 2.88 13.26
C LYS A 24 -15.41 3.83 12.41
N ALA A 25 -14.71 4.77 13.04
CA ALA A 25 -13.79 5.66 12.34
C ALA A 25 -12.58 4.90 11.79
N ASP A 26 -12.04 3.93 12.54
CA ASP A 26 -10.96 3.07 12.08
C ASP A 26 -11.39 2.19 10.90
N ASP A 27 -12.57 1.59 10.98
CA ASP A 27 -13.16 0.80 9.88
C ASP A 27 -13.28 1.63 8.61
N MET A 28 -13.72 2.89 8.72
CA MET A 28 -13.83 3.80 7.59
C MET A 28 -12.46 4.14 6.98
N ILE A 29 -11.45 4.45 7.80
CA ILE A 29 -10.10 4.78 7.33
C ILE A 29 -9.43 3.55 6.69
N ASN A 30 -9.65 2.36 7.25
CA ASN A 30 -9.13 1.11 6.69
C ASN A 30 -9.83 0.74 5.37
N TRP A 31 -11.13 1.00 5.26
CA TRP A 31 -11.87 0.86 4.00
C TRP A 31 -11.32 1.81 2.93
N ALA A 32 -11.12 3.09 3.26
CA ALA A 32 -10.57 4.08 2.34
C ALA A 32 -9.20 3.63 1.79
N ARG A 33 -8.27 3.25 2.68
CA ARG A 33 -6.93 2.75 2.28
C ARG A 33 -7.00 1.48 1.43
N LYS A 34 -7.91 0.56 1.73
CA LYS A 34 -8.10 -0.66 0.93
C LYS A 34 -8.65 -0.36 -0.46
N SER A 35 -9.49 0.66 -0.60
CA SER A 35 -10.13 1.03 -1.86
C SER A 35 -9.25 1.88 -2.80
N SER A 36 -8.11 2.40 -2.33
CA SER A 36 -7.27 3.34 -3.07
C SER A 36 -5.78 2.96 -3.00
N LEU A 37 -5.44 1.75 -3.45
CA LEU A 37 -4.05 1.29 -3.47
C LEU A 37 -3.34 1.83 -4.71
N TRP A 38 -2.24 2.55 -4.54
CA TRP A 38 -1.44 3.13 -5.61
C TRP A 38 -0.09 2.40 -5.72
N PRO A 39 -0.04 1.31 -6.48
CA PRO A 39 1.17 0.52 -6.59
C PRO A 39 2.25 1.20 -7.42
N MET A 40 3.46 1.14 -6.88
CA MET A 40 4.70 1.19 -7.60
C MET A 40 5.03 -0.21 -8.12
N THR A 41 5.13 -0.31 -9.45
CA THR A 41 5.48 -1.54 -10.13
C THR A 41 7.00 -1.68 -10.23
N PHE A 42 7.59 -2.66 -9.53
CA PHE A 42 9.01 -2.98 -9.65
C PHE A 42 9.20 -4.20 -10.56
N GLY A 43 9.12 -3.96 -11.86
CA GLY A 43 9.25 -5.02 -12.87
C GLY A 43 10.69 -5.49 -13.04
N LEU A 44 10.94 -6.77 -12.74
CA LEU A 44 12.29 -7.36 -12.81
C LEU A 44 12.44 -8.43 -13.89
N ALA A 45 11.43 -9.31 -14.02
CA ALA A 45 11.50 -10.47 -14.90
C ALA A 45 10.14 -10.78 -15.53
N CYS A 46 9.83 -12.05 -15.80
CA CYS A 46 8.59 -12.50 -16.43
C CYS A 46 7.31 -12.05 -15.69
N CYS A 47 7.32 -12.01 -14.36
CA CYS A 47 6.18 -11.55 -13.56
C CYS A 47 5.80 -10.09 -13.85
N ALA A 48 6.71 -9.28 -14.39
CA ALA A 48 6.39 -7.92 -14.79
C ALA A 48 5.39 -7.88 -15.95
N ILE A 49 5.51 -8.81 -16.91
CA ILE A 49 4.59 -8.91 -18.06
C ILE A 49 3.22 -9.42 -17.60
N GLU A 50 3.19 -10.37 -16.67
CA GLU A 50 1.94 -10.85 -16.06
C GLU A 50 1.23 -9.72 -15.29
N MET A 51 1.98 -8.94 -14.52
CA MET A 51 1.46 -7.76 -13.84
C MET A 51 0.91 -6.72 -14.83
N MET A 52 1.63 -6.42 -15.92
CA MET A 52 1.13 -5.53 -16.98
C MET A 52 -0.12 -6.09 -17.66
N GLY A 53 -0.20 -7.41 -17.85
CA GLY A 53 -1.40 -8.09 -18.32
C GLY A 53 -2.58 -7.95 -17.35
N GLY A 54 -2.33 -7.90 -16.05
CA GLY A 54 -3.33 -7.59 -15.02
C GLY A 54 -3.90 -6.16 -15.11
N TYR A 55 -3.09 -5.20 -15.55
CA TYR A 55 -3.53 -3.84 -15.86
C TYR A 55 -4.14 -3.67 -17.26
N ALA A 56 -4.08 -4.70 -18.11
CA ALA A 56 -4.66 -4.65 -19.44
C ALA A 56 -6.18 -4.83 -19.40
N SER A 57 -6.84 -4.52 -20.52
CA SER A 57 -8.31 -4.49 -20.68
C SER A 57 -9.05 -5.77 -20.27
N ARG A 58 -8.36 -6.92 -20.20
CA ARG A 58 -8.98 -8.20 -19.83
C ARG A 58 -9.23 -8.33 -18.32
N PHE A 59 -8.35 -7.79 -17.49
CA PHE A 59 -8.42 -7.94 -16.03
C PHE A 59 -8.56 -6.61 -15.29
N ASP A 60 -8.10 -5.51 -15.89
CA ASP A 60 -8.27 -4.11 -15.48
C ASP A 60 -8.30 -3.87 -13.96
N PHE A 61 -7.11 -3.81 -13.37
CA PHE A 61 -6.94 -3.45 -11.97
C PHE A 61 -7.36 -2.01 -11.63
N ASP A 62 -7.47 -1.11 -12.60
CA ASP A 62 -7.92 0.27 -12.35
C ASP A 62 -9.33 0.30 -11.77
N ARG A 63 -10.18 -0.67 -12.15
CA ARG A 63 -11.53 -0.86 -11.60
C ARG A 63 -11.55 -1.04 -10.08
N MET A 64 -10.49 -1.59 -9.49
CA MET A 64 -10.40 -1.78 -8.03
C MET A 64 -9.80 -0.57 -7.31
N GLY A 65 -9.62 0.56 -8.01
CA GLY A 65 -8.96 1.75 -7.47
C GLY A 65 -7.44 1.62 -7.45
N VAL A 66 -6.90 0.70 -8.26
CA VAL A 66 -5.47 0.37 -8.31
C VAL A 66 -4.80 1.10 -9.47
N ILE A 67 -4.26 2.28 -9.19
CA ILE A 67 -3.61 3.13 -10.21
C ILE A 67 -2.10 3.03 -10.07
N PRO A 68 -1.36 2.55 -11.08
CA PRO A 68 0.08 2.45 -10.99
C PRO A 68 0.73 3.85 -11.00
N ARG A 69 1.50 4.17 -9.96
CA ARG A 69 2.30 5.40 -9.88
C ARG A 69 3.79 5.06 -9.91
N PRO A 70 4.55 5.52 -10.92
CA PRO A 70 5.96 5.16 -11.05
C PRO A 70 6.85 5.87 -10.03
N SER A 71 6.36 6.94 -9.39
CA SER A 71 7.14 7.69 -8.41
C SER A 71 6.95 7.12 -6.99
N PRO A 72 8.04 6.83 -6.24
CA PRO A 72 7.93 6.23 -4.90
C PRO A 72 7.26 7.15 -3.88
N ARG A 73 7.35 8.47 -4.07
CA ARG A 73 6.77 9.45 -3.14
C ARG A 73 5.26 9.55 -3.23
N GLN A 74 4.67 9.04 -4.30
CA GLN A 74 3.22 9.05 -4.52
C GLN A 74 2.60 7.67 -4.37
N ALA A 75 3.40 6.61 -4.28
CA ALA A 75 2.93 5.24 -4.15
C ALA A 75 2.88 4.81 -2.68
N ASP A 76 1.88 4.01 -2.33
CA ASP A 76 1.69 3.42 -0.99
C ASP A 76 1.97 1.90 -1.00
N LEU A 77 1.97 1.26 -2.17
CA LEU A 77 2.23 -0.16 -2.35
C LEU A 77 3.43 -0.37 -3.28
N ILE A 78 4.36 -1.25 -2.94
CA ILE A 78 5.41 -1.70 -3.87
C ILE A 78 5.19 -3.17 -4.23
N ILE A 79 5.16 -3.47 -5.53
CA ILE A 79 5.02 -4.82 -6.07
C ILE A 79 6.38 -5.26 -6.62
N ILE A 80 6.98 -6.29 -6.02
CA ILE A 80 8.25 -6.87 -6.47
C ILE A 80 7.95 -7.95 -7.51
N ALA A 81 7.85 -7.54 -8.78
CA ALA A 81 7.41 -8.43 -9.86
C ALA A 81 8.60 -9.11 -10.56
N GLY A 82 9.14 -10.15 -9.92
CA GLY A 82 10.10 -11.09 -10.53
C GLY A 82 11.34 -11.38 -9.68
N THR A 83 12.33 -12.01 -10.30
CA THR A 83 13.54 -12.49 -9.60
C THR A 83 14.41 -11.33 -9.10
N VAL A 84 14.62 -11.26 -7.77
CA VAL A 84 15.54 -10.31 -7.15
C VAL A 84 16.96 -10.88 -7.16
N VAL A 85 17.83 -10.31 -8.00
CA VAL A 85 19.27 -10.62 -7.97
C VAL A 85 19.95 -9.92 -6.80
N LYS A 86 21.05 -10.48 -6.27
CA LYS A 86 21.80 -9.89 -5.14
C LYS A 86 22.16 -8.41 -5.38
N LYS A 87 22.49 -8.04 -6.61
CA LYS A 87 22.79 -6.65 -7.01
C LYS A 87 21.58 -5.70 -6.90
N MET A 88 20.35 -6.21 -7.03
CA MET A 88 19.12 -5.41 -6.95
C MET A 88 18.54 -5.28 -5.55
N ALA A 89 19.11 -5.94 -4.54
CA ALA A 89 18.63 -5.84 -3.17
C ALA A 89 18.72 -4.39 -2.62
N ASP A 90 19.89 -3.74 -2.75
CA ASP A 90 20.09 -2.40 -2.18
C ASP A 90 19.22 -1.32 -2.85
N PRO A 91 19.08 -1.26 -4.20
CA PRO A 91 18.18 -0.32 -4.85
C PRO A 91 16.71 -0.44 -4.40
N ILE A 92 16.21 -1.68 -4.23
CA ILE A 92 14.82 -1.91 -3.78
C ILE A 92 14.62 -1.34 -2.38
N ILE A 93 15.57 -1.59 -1.48
CA ILE A 93 15.52 -1.08 -0.10
C ILE A 93 15.57 0.45 -0.09
N GLN A 94 16.38 1.08 -0.95
CA GLN A 94 16.44 2.53 -1.06
C GLN A 94 15.11 3.12 -1.54
N VAL A 95 14.49 2.53 -2.55
CA VAL A 95 13.19 2.95 -3.07
C VAL A 95 12.11 2.80 -2.00
N TYR A 96 12.09 1.67 -1.30
CA TYR A 96 11.16 1.43 -0.20
C TYR A 96 11.30 2.47 0.93
N LYS A 97 12.53 2.87 1.27
CA LYS A 97 12.79 3.93 2.26
C LYS A 97 12.33 5.31 1.82
N GLN A 98 12.15 5.55 0.52
CA GLN A 98 11.68 6.83 -0.02
C GLN A 98 10.15 6.93 -0.10
N MET A 99 9.43 5.84 0.17
CA MET A 99 7.97 5.82 0.18
C MET A 99 7.39 6.42 1.47
N PRO A 100 6.26 7.15 1.39
CA PRO A 100 5.57 7.66 2.57
C PRO A 100 5.01 6.52 3.44
N GLU A 101 4.84 6.76 4.74
CA GLU A 101 4.06 5.89 5.63
C GLU A 101 2.57 6.27 5.50
N PRO A 102 1.61 5.34 5.33
CA PRO A 102 1.68 3.89 5.39
C PRO A 102 2.11 3.22 4.07
N ARG A 103 3.06 2.28 4.12
CA ARG A 103 3.55 1.56 2.93
C ARG A 103 3.44 0.04 3.04
N PHE A 104 3.07 -0.62 1.95
CA PHE A 104 2.89 -2.07 1.85
C PHE A 104 3.81 -2.69 0.81
N VAL A 105 4.17 -3.97 0.99
CA VAL A 105 5.01 -4.73 0.05
C VAL A 105 4.25 -6.00 -0.36
N ILE A 106 4.12 -6.23 -1.66
CA ILE A 106 3.64 -7.50 -2.23
C ILE A 106 4.79 -8.12 -3.03
N SER A 107 5.07 -9.40 -2.75
CA SER A 107 6.06 -10.21 -3.45
C SER A 107 5.41 -11.20 -4.39
#